data_AF-A0A951GKX0-F1
#
_entry.id   AF-A0A951GKX0-F1
#
_cell.length_a   1.000
_cell.length_b   1.000
_cell.length_c   1.000
_cell.angle_alpha   90.00
_cell.angle_beta   90.00
_cell.angle_gamma   90.00
#
_symmetry.space_group_name_H-M   'P 1'
#
loop_
_entity.id
_entity.type
_entity.pdbx_description
1 polymer ?
#
loop_
_entity_poly.entity_id
_entity_poly.type
_entity_poly.pdbx_seq_one_letter_code
_entity_poly.pdbx_strand_id
1 'polypeptide(L)'
;MLVANEIYSAERQISRALPRLAKRVSSDSLREMLDERREHGTSLIERIDEAFEKMQVSKGRQKECRRRGIDRGHRPARGGGEGRPHA
;
A
#
# COMPACT_ATOMS: atom_id res chain seq x y z
N MET A 1 -16.83 -13.82 -8.05
CA MET A 1 -16.83 -12.47 -7.43
C MET A 1 -15.90 -12.30 -6.23
N LEU A 2 -15.50 -13.37 -5.51
CA LEU A 2 -14.55 -13.28 -4.38
C LEU A 2 -13.17 -12.78 -4.84
N VAL A 3 -12.62 -13.36 -5.91
CA VAL A 3 -11.28 -13.03 -6.43
C VAL A 3 -11.11 -11.54 -6.77
N ALA A 4 -12.10 -10.92 -7.43
CA ALA A 4 -12.00 -9.50 -7.81
C ALA A 4 -11.98 -8.54 -6.61
N ASN A 5 -12.74 -8.85 -5.55
CA ASN A 5 -12.71 -8.08 -4.31
C ASN A 5 -11.37 -8.26 -3.57
N GLU A 6 -10.81 -9.47 -3.60
CA GLU A 6 -9.49 -9.75 -3.01
C GLU A 6 -8.38 -9.01 -3.74
N ILE A 7 -8.40 -9.01 -5.08
CA ILE A 7 -7.46 -8.24 -5.90
C ILE A 7 -7.59 -6.75 -5.62
N TYR A 8 -8.81 -6.20 -5.58
CA TYR A 8 -9.05 -4.79 -5.26
C TYR A 8 -8.50 -4.40 -3.88
N SER A 9 -8.76 -5.24 -2.86
CA SER A 9 -8.25 -5.03 -1.51
C SER A 9 -6.72 -5.12 -1.44
N ALA A 10 -6.13 -6.09 -2.16
CA ALA A 10 -4.69 -6.27 -2.23
C ALA A 10 -4.00 -5.10 -2.92
N GLU A 11 -4.51 -4.64 -4.07
CA GLU A 11 -3.93 -3.52 -4.81
C GLU A 11 -3.96 -2.24 -3.98
N ARG A 12 -5.08 -1.98 -3.29
CA ARG A 12 -5.18 -0.84 -2.36
C ARG A 12 -4.17 -0.90 -1.22
N GLN A 13 -3.79 -2.10 -0.77
CA GLN A 13 -2.75 -2.28 0.24
C GLN A 13 -1.35 -2.05 -0.33
N ILE A 14 -1.08 -2.58 -1.53
CA ILE A 14 0.18 -2.40 -2.24
C ILE A 14 0.43 -0.91 -2.53
N SER A 15 -0.56 -0.18 -3.06
CA SER A 15 -0.44 1.27 -3.35
C SER A 15 -0.11 2.12 -2.12
N ARG A 16 -0.45 1.66 -0.91
CA ARG A 16 -0.08 2.32 0.36
C ARG A 16 1.32 1.94 0.84
N ALA A 17 1.80 0.75 0.51
CA ALA A 17 3.12 0.26 0.88
C ALA A 17 4.22 0.79 -0.05
N LEU A 18 3.93 0.94 -1.36
CA LEU A 18 4.90 1.38 -2.38
C LEU A 18 5.61 2.70 -2.04
N PRO A 19 4.94 3.78 -1.58
CA PRO A 19 5.63 5.01 -1.20
C PRO A 19 6.59 4.84 -0.01
N ARG A 20 6.28 3.90 0.90
CA ARG A 20 7.16 3.60 2.05
C ARG A 20 8.38 2.80 1.61
N LEU A 21 8.22 1.94 0.59
CA LEU A 21 9.31 1.17 -0.01
C LEU A 21 10.23 2.06 -0.85
N ALA A 22 9.66 2.90 -1.71
CA ALA A 22 10.42 3.86 -2.53
C ALA A 22 11.32 4.77 -1.66
N LYS A 23 10.83 5.21 -0.49
CA LYS A 23 11.62 5.99 0.47
C LYS A 23 12.86 5.27 1.03
N ARG A 24 12.84 3.94 1.11
CA ARG A 24 13.92 3.12 1.70
C ARG A 24 14.88 2.56 0.66
N VAL A 25 14.52 2.64 -0.62
CA VAL A 25 15.36 2.22 -1.74
C VAL A 25 16.41 3.29 -2.03
N SER A 26 17.66 2.85 -2.17
CA SER A 26 18.81 3.73 -2.48
C SER A 26 19.14 3.81 -3.97
N SER A 27 18.51 2.98 -4.81
CA SER A 27 18.70 2.97 -6.26
C SER A 27 17.60 3.77 -6.94
N ASP A 28 17.97 4.77 -7.74
CA ASP A 28 17.02 5.63 -8.45
C ASP A 28 16.18 4.86 -9.47
N SER A 29 16.80 3.92 -10.20
CA SER A 29 16.09 3.05 -11.16
C SER A 29 15.02 2.19 -10.49
N LEU A 30 15.30 1.63 -9.31
CA LEU A 30 14.30 0.85 -8.58
C LEU A 30 13.19 1.75 -8.00
N ARG A 31 13.50 3.01 -7.68
CA ARG A 31 12.50 4.01 -7.26
C ARG A 31 11.53 4.34 -8.38
N GLU A 32 12.05 4.60 -9.58
CA GLU A 32 11.27 4.90 -10.78
C GLU A 32 10.31 3.74 -11.12
N MET A 33 10.81 2.50 -11.13
CA MET A 33 9.98 1.30 -11.32
C MET A 33 8.87 1.16 -10.27
N LEU A 34 9.11 1.56 -9.02
CA LEU A 34 8.10 1.52 -7.96
C LEU A 34 7.03 2.59 -8.14
N ASP A 35 7.39 3.77 -8.65
CA ASP A 35 6.44 4.82 -9.00
C ASP A 35 5.61 4.43 -10.24
N GLU A 36 6.23 3.91 -11.29
CA GLU A 36 5.50 3.35 -12.45
C GLU A 36 4.52 2.24 -12.03
N ARG A 37 4.97 1.32 -11.17
CA ARG A 37 4.10 0.26 -10.64
C ARG A 37 2.91 0.83 -9.87
N ARG A 38 3.11 1.93 -9.13
CA ARG A 38 2.03 2.60 -8.38
C ARG A 38 1.01 3.24 -9.32
N GLU A 39 1.43 3.83 -10.42
CA GLU A 39 0.54 4.37 -11.45
C GLU A 39 -0.28 3.26 -12.10
N HIS A 40 0.37 2.15 -12.50
CA HIS A 40 -0.31 0.98 -13.04
C HIS A 40 -1.34 0.39 -12.04
N GLY A 41 -1.01 0.35 -10.75
CA GLY A 41 -1.92 -0.12 -9.70
C GLY A 41 -3.15 0.78 -9.52
N THR A 42 -2.99 2.10 -9.69
CA THR A 42 -4.11 3.05 -9.63
C THR A 42 -5.06 2.83 -10.79
N SER A 43 -4.53 2.70 -12.02
CA SER A 43 -5.35 2.38 -13.20
C SER A 43 -6.06 1.03 -13.07
N LEU A 44 -5.41 0.02 -12.47
CA LEU A 44 -6.04 -1.29 -12.25
C LEU A 44 -7.25 -1.19 -11.30
N ILE A 45 -7.16 -0.39 -10.24
CA ILE A 45 -8.27 -0.15 -9.30
C ILE A 45 -9.45 0.50 -10.02
N GLU A 46 -9.20 1.53 -10.84
CA GLU A 46 -10.24 2.22 -11.62
C GLU A 46 -10.95 1.28 -12.59
N ARG A 47 -10.20 0.43 -13.30
CA ARG A 47 -10.77 -0.56 -14.24
C ARG A 47 -11.62 -1.61 -13.52
N ILE A 48 -11.23 -2.01 -12.31
CA ILE A 48 -12.01 -2.93 -11.49
C ILE A 48 -13.28 -2.23 -10.98
N ASP A 49 -13.22 -0.96 -10.59
CA ASP A 49 -14.39 -0.15 -10.22
C ASP A 49 -15.39 -0.04 -11.39
N GLU A 50 -14.91 0.30 -12.60
CA GLU A 50 -15.75 0.32 -13.80
C GLU A 50 -16.40 -1.04 -14.10
N ALA A 51 -15.66 -2.13 -13.93
CA ALA A 51 -16.18 -3.47 -14.12
C ALA A 51 -17.28 -3.81 -13.10
N PHE A 52 -17.13 -3.37 -11.85
CA PHE A 52 -18.17 -3.52 -10.83
C PHE A 52 -19.42 -2.69 -11.13
N GLU A 53 -19.26 -1.46 -11.64
CA GLU A 53 -20.37 -0.60 -12.05
C GLU A 53 -21.16 -1.20 -13.23
N LYS A 54 -20.45 -1.66 -14.28
CA LYS A 54 -21.06 -2.33 -15.45
C LYS A 54 -21.81 -3.61 -15.07
N MET A 55 -21.37 -4.31 -14.02
CA MET A 55 -22.02 -5.52 -13.54
C MET A 55 -23.18 -5.27 -12.56
N GLN A 56 -23.53 -4.00 -12.27
CA GLN A 56 -24.58 -3.62 -11.29
C GLN A 56 -24.39 -4.25 -9.90
N VAL A 57 -23.17 -4.68 -9.57
CA VAL A 57 -22.88 -5.28 -8.26
C VAL A 57 -22.69 -4.13 -7.27
N SER A 58 -23.73 -3.85 -6.52
CA SER A 58 -23.72 -2.79 -5.51
C SER A 58 -22.57 -3.02 -4.52
N LYS A 59 -21.74 -1.99 -4.30
CA LYS A 59 -20.56 -1.95 -3.40
C LYS A 59 -20.86 -2.37 -1.94
N GLY A 60 -22.11 -2.67 -1.59
CA GLY A 60 -22.59 -3.04 -0.25
C GLY A 60 -22.18 -4.43 0.26
N ARG A 61 -21.66 -5.33 -0.58
CA ARG A 61 -21.15 -6.65 -0.14
C ARG A 61 -19.65 -6.68 0.18
N GLN A 62 -19.08 -5.52 0.52
CA GLN A 62 -17.69 -5.37 1.02
C GLN A 62 -17.53 -5.80 2.50
N LYS A 63 -18.36 -6.71 3.00
CA LYS A 63 -18.17 -7.25 4.35
C LYS A 63 -16.92 -8.14 4.35
N GLU A 64 -15.86 -7.58 4.92
CA GLU A 64 -14.77 -8.30 5.57
C GLU A 64 -13.81 -9.08 4.66
N CYS A 65 -13.15 -8.39 3.72
CA CYS A 65 -11.85 -8.87 3.27
C CYS A 65 -10.84 -8.64 4.42
N ARG A 66 -10.62 -9.69 5.21
CA ARG A 66 -9.67 -9.77 6.35
C ARG A 66 -8.41 -8.95 6.08
N ARG A 67 -8.28 -7.82 6.77
CA ARG A 67 -7.12 -6.89 6.74
C ARG A 67 -5.86 -7.59 7.25
N ARG A 68 -5.20 -8.42 6.43
CA ARG A 68 -3.86 -8.95 6.71
C ARG A 68 -2.83 -7.87 6.35
N GLY A 69 -2.51 -7.04 7.34
CA GLY A 69 -1.75 -5.80 7.15
C GLY A 69 -0.30 -5.99 6.69
N ILE A 70 0.12 -5.13 5.75
CA ILE A 70 1.52 -4.86 5.39
C ILE A 70 2.09 -3.71 6.27
N ASP A 71 1.49 -3.46 7.44
CA ASP A 71 1.98 -2.49 8.42
C ASP A 71 2.95 -3.19 9.39
N ARG A 72 4.15 -3.52 8.93
CA ARG A 72 5.27 -3.86 9.82
C ARG A 72 6.16 -2.63 10.00
N GLY A 73 5.84 -1.87 11.05
CA GLY A 73 6.78 -1.16 11.91
C GLY A 73 7.71 -0.14 11.25
N HIS A 74 7.33 1.13 11.29
CA HIS A 74 8.29 2.23 11.38
C HIS A 74 8.76 2.31 12.83
N ARG A 75 9.94 1.75 13.14
CA ARG A 75 10.66 2.05 14.39
C ARG A 75 11.47 3.33 14.13
N PRO A 76 11.14 4.48 14.73
CA PRO A 76 12.00 5.65 14.59
C PRO A 76 13.35 5.35 15.26
N ALA A 77 14.44 5.63 14.55
CA ALA A 77 15.79 5.53 15.10
C ALA A 77 15.94 6.56 16.22
N ARG A 78 16.04 6.10 17.48
CA ARG A 78 16.50 6.96 18.57
C ARG A 78 17.98 7.22 18.35
N GLY A 79 18.31 8.45 17.93
CA GLY A 79 19.68 8.95 17.90
C GLY A 79 20.27 8.97 19.31
N GLY A 80 21.50 8.47 19.42
CA GLY A 80 22.33 8.65 20.61
C GLY A 80 22.89 10.07 20.66
N GLY A 81 23.01 10.60 21.87
CA GLY A 81 23.71 11.82 22.21
C GLY A 81 24.00 11.83 23.71
N GLU A 82 25.28 11.94 24.03
CA GLU A 82 25.95 11.70 25.31
C GLU A 82 25.78 12.81 26.37
N GLY A 83 26.00 12.44 27.64
CA GLY A 83 26.49 13.30 28.74
C GLY A 83 25.40 13.99 29.58
N ARG A 84 25.45 14.07 30.92
CA ARG A 84 26.48 13.84 31.94
C ARG A 84 25.78 13.80 33.34
N PRO A 85 26.49 13.42 34.43
CA PRO A 85 25.89 12.94 35.67
C PRO A 85 25.35 14.06 36.57
N HIS A 86 24.32 13.72 37.36
CA HIS A 86 23.82 14.55 38.45
C HIS A 86 24.90 14.67 39.55
N ALA A 87 25.26 15.93 39.86
CA ALA A 87 25.89 16.31 41.12
C ALA A 87 24.84 16.35 42.24
#